data_AF-A0A954C1A4-F1
#
_entry.id   AF-A0A954C1A4-F1
#
_cell.length_a   1.000
_cell.length_b   1.000
_cell.length_c   1.000
_cell.angle_alpha   90.00
_cell.angle_beta   90.00
_cell.angle_gamma   90.00
#
_symmetry.space_group_name_H-M   'P 1'
#
loop_
_entity.id
_entity.type
_entity.pdbx_description
1 polymer ?
#
loop_
_entity_poly.entity_id
_entity_poly.type
_entity_poly.pdbx_seq_one_letter_code
_entity_poly.pdbx_strand_id
1 'polypeptide(L)'
;MRSLILLVAVLLAPALLAHDHEELPQEVNTSLDKAGLGFKTDGFEFNLTTAVQFRYTYHDTRGEGANGDNGRDFSNFRFPGVRTFIHGHIFDPSFQYRLWLVWSWAAAPRIEDAYFRWA
;
A
#
# COMPACT_ATOMS: atom_id res chain seq x y z
N MET A 1 -12.27 14.21 3.98
CA MET A 1 -11.26 13.13 4.14
C MET A 1 -11.17 12.61 5.59
N ARG A 2 -12.30 12.40 6.30
CA ARG A 2 -12.31 11.78 7.64
C ARG A 2 -12.98 10.39 7.68
N SER A 3 -13.56 9.96 6.57
CA SER A 3 -14.42 8.77 6.51
C SER A 3 -13.71 7.48 6.10
N LEU A 4 -12.45 7.54 5.64
CA LEU A 4 -11.73 6.34 5.16
C LEU A 4 -11.05 5.56 6.31
N ILE A 5 -10.63 6.26 7.37
CA ILE A 5 -9.95 5.65 8.53
C ILE A 5 -10.93 4.81 9.36
N LEU A 6 -12.20 5.22 9.42
CA LEU A 6 -13.24 4.53 10.18
C LEU A 6 -13.64 3.19 9.52
N LEU A 7 -13.54 3.07 8.20
CA LEU A 7 -13.89 1.85 7.48
C LEU A 7 -12.85 0.73 7.69
N VAL A 8 -11.56 1.10 7.81
CA VAL A 8 -10.47 0.14 8.07
C VAL A 8 -10.57 -0.43 9.49
N ALA A 9 -10.96 0.40 10.47
CA ALA A 9 -11.15 -0.06 11.85
C ALA A 9 -12.34 -1.04 11.99
N VAL A 10 -13.41 -0.84 11.21
CA VAL A 10 -14.59 -1.73 11.24
C VAL A 10 -14.33 -3.07 10.56
N LEU A 11 -13.47 -3.11 9.53
CA LEU A 11 -13.08 -4.37 8.86
C LEU A 11 -12.13 -5.24 9.71
N LEU A 12 -11.40 -4.66 10.66
CA LEU A 12 -10.48 -5.37 11.57
C LEU A 12 -11.15 -5.87 12.86
N ALA A 13 -12.31 -5.32 13.23
CA ALA A 13 -13.02 -5.69 14.45
C ALA A 13 -13.46 -7.17 14.55
N PRO A 14 -13.89 -7.84 13.46
CA PRO A 14 -14.27 -9.26 13.52
C PRO A 14 -13.07 -10.19 13.72
N ALA A 15 -11.87 -9.79 13.28
CA ALA A 15 -10.65 -10.55 13.50
C ALA A 15 -10.18 -10.45 14.97
N LEU A 16 -10.54 -9.37 15.68
CA LEU A 16 -10.20 -9.16 17.08
C LEU A 16 -11.11 -9.94 18.06
N LEU A 17 -12.32 -10.31 17.63
CA LEU A 17 -13.34 -10.95 18.46
C LEU A 17 -13.40 -12.49 18.35
N ALA A 18 -12.54 -13.11 17.52
CA ALA A 18 -12.52 -14.55 17.31
C ALA A 18 -11.55 -15.31 18.25
N HIS A 19 -11.10 -14.69 19.35
CA HIS A 19 -10.00 -15.19 20.18
C HIS A 19 -10.45 -15.67 21.57
N ASP A 20 -11.54 -16.43 21.64
CA ASP A 20 -11.96 -17.16 22.85
C ASP A 20 -11.90 -18.68 22.58
N HIS A 21 -10.70 -19.24 22.52
CA HIS A 21 -10.44 -20.66 22.81
C HIS A 21 -8.99 -20.83 23.29
N GLU A 22 -8.83 -21.50 24.44
CA GLU A 22 -7.54 -21.84 25.07
C GLU A 22 -6.61 -22.60 24.11
N GLU A 23 -5.59 -21.94 23.58
CA GLU A 23 -4.40 -22.59 23.03
C GLU A 23 -3.16 -21.79 23.45
N LEU A 24 -2.02 -22.50 23.59
CA LEU A 24 -0.69 -22.02 23.97
C LEU A 24 -0.35 -20.63 23.41
N PRO A 25 0.53 -19.82 24.05
CA PRO A 25 0.87 -18.51 23.53
C PRO A 25 1.48 -18.67 22.14
N GLN A 26 0.66 -18.48 21.11
CA GLN A 26 1.10 -18.40 19.73
C GLN A 26 2.05 -17.22 19.67
N GLU A 27 3.29 -17.45 19.22
CA GLU A 27 4.26 -16.37 19.03
C GLU A 27 3.79 -15.50 17.86
N VAL A 28 2.91 -14.55 18.17
CA VAL A 28 2.48 -13.52 17.22
C VAL A 28 3.67 -12.58 17.01
N ASN A 29 4.31 -12.70 15.86
CA ASN A 29 5.43 -11.84 15.50
C ASN A 29 4.94 -10.72 14.59
N THR A 30 4.85 -9.52 15.16
CA THR A 30 4.56 -8.29 14.41
C THR A 30 5.83 -7.46 14.32
N SER A 31 6.22 -7.08 13.11
CA SER A 31 7.40 -6.27 12.85
C SER A 31 7.07 -5.07 11.95
N LEU A 32 7.73 -3.95 12.22
CA LEU A 32 7.71 -2.78 11.37
C LEU A 32 9.15 -2.36 11.12
N ASP A 33 9.61 -2.51 9.88
CA ASP A 33 10.98 -2.19 9.49
C ASP A 33 11.03 -1.45 8.14
N LYS A 34 12.23 -1.36 7.56
CA LYS A 34 12.43 -0.72 6.24
C LYS A 34 11.78 -1.51 5.10
N ALA A 35 11.61 -2.82 5.25
CA ALA A 35 10.97 -3.67 4.25
C ALA A 35 9.44 -3.57 4.34
N GLY A 36 8.88 -3.23 5.49
CA GLY A 36 7.47 -2.87 5.64
C GLY A 36 6.86 -3.34 6.95
N LEU A 37 5.56 -3.62 6.91
CA LEU A 37 4.82 -4.23 8.01
C LEU A 37 4.76 -5.74 7.77
N GLY A 38 5.29 -6.53 8.70
CA GLY A 38 5.20 -7.98 8.71
C GLY A 38 4.37 -8.46 9.90
N PHE A 39 3.46 -9.39 9.65
CA PHE A 39 2.68 -10.08 10.66
C PHE A 39 2.71 -11.57 10.37
N LYS A 40 3.07 -12.36 11.38
CA LYS A 40 3.19 -13.81 11.26
C LYS A 40 2.65 -14.51 12.50
N THR A 41 1.88 -15.56 12.27
CA THR A 41 1.40 -16.52 13.28
C THR A 41 1.58 -17.94 12.75
N ASP A 42 1.20 -18.94 13.54
CA ASP A 42 1.10 -20.30 13.03
C ASP A 42 0.05 -20.36 11.93
N GLY A 43 0.46 -20.83 10.74
CA GLY A 43 -0.42 -20.98 9.58
C GLY A 43 -0.80 -19.71 8.83
N PHE A 44 -0.30 -18.53 9.21
CA PHE A 44 -0.61 -17.27 8.52
C PHE A 44 0.57 -16.33 8.45
N GLU A 45 0.73 -15.72 7.28
CA GLU A 45 1.70 -14.66 7.05
C GLU A 45 1.07 -13.53 6.24
N PHE A 46 1.36 -12.31 6.65
CA PHE A 46 0.98 -11.09 5.97
C PHE A 46 2.15 -10.13 5.99
N ASN A 47 2.66 -9.78 4.81
CA ASN A 47 3.64 -8.73 4.63
C ASN A 47 3.05 -7.64 3.74
N LEU A 48 3.28 -6.40 4.13
CA LEU A 48 2.84 -5.22 3.41
C LEU A 48 4.01 -4.24 3.24
N THR A 49 4.39 -4.01 2.00
CA THR A 49 5.41 -3.02 1.61
C THR A 49 4.75 -1.93 0.78
N THR A 50 4.99 -0.66 1.12
CA THR A 50 4.44 0.47 0.34
C THR A 50 5.55 1.37 -0.15
N ALA A 51 5.60 1.59 -1.47
CA ALA A 51 6.50 2.52 -2.13
C ALA A 51 5.73 3.75 -2.62
N VAL A 52 6.14 4.93 -2.18
CA VAL A 52 5.54 6.21 -2.58
C VAL A 52 6.46 6.88 -3.60
N GLN A 53 5.93 7.19 -4.78
CA GLN A 53 6.64 7.95 -5.79
C GLN A 53 6.27 9.43 -5.68
N PHE A 54 7.27 10.29 -5.57
CA PHE A 54 7.13 11.74 -5.58
C PHE A 54 7.69 12.28 -6.89
N ARG A 55 6.99 13.23 -7.51
CA ARG A 55 7.49 13.95 -8.68
C ARG A 55 7.37 15.45 -8.46
N TYR A 56 8.51 16.11 -8.44
CA TYR A 56 8.60 17.56 -8.53
C TYR A 56 9.02 17.95 -9.93
N THR A 57 8.32 18.90 -10.53
CA THR A 57 8.66 19.44 -11.84
C THR A 57 8.67 20.95 -11.75
N TYR A 58 9.81 21.54 -12.11
CA TYR A 58 9.97 22.98 -12.30
C TYR A 58 10.10 23.24 -13.79
N HIS A 59 9.27 24.13 -14.31
CA HIS A 59 9.41 24.63 -15.68
C HIS A 59 9.71 26.13 -15.60
N ASP A 60 10.91 26.48 -16.07
CA ASP A 60 11.31 27.85 -16.34
C ASP A 60 10.83 28.20 -17.74
N THR A 61 9.83 29.09 -17.84
CA THR A 61 9.25 29.53 -19.11
C THR A 61 9.93 30.77 -19.68
N ARG A 62 11.15 31.12 -19.22
CA ARG A 62 11.98 32.14 -19.86
C ARG A 62 12.36 31.70 -21.28
N GLY A 63 11.55 32.08 -22.26
CA GLY A 63 11.93 32.09 -23.68
C GLY A 63 11.17 31.18 -24.64
N GLU A 64 10.03 30.58 -24.26
CA GLU A 64 9.29 29.69 -25.18
C GLU A 64 8.28 30.40 -26.12
N GLY A 65 8.13 31.72 -26.02
CA GLY A 65 7.27 32.52 -26.91
C GLY A 65 8.07 33.17 -28.04
N ALA A 66 7.45 33.33 -29.22
CA ALA A 66 8.07 33.96 -30.41
C ALA A 66 8.59 35.40 -30.17
N ASN A 67 8.15 36.06 -29.10
CA ASN A 67 8.53 37.43 -28.71
C ASN A 67 9.10 37.54 -27.28
N GLY A 68 9.47 36.44 -26.62
CA GLY A 68 10.06 36.51 -25.28
C GLY A 68 9.12 36.99 -24.17
N ASP A 69 7.81 36.74 -24.29
CA ASP A 69 6.89 36.96 -23.17
C ASP A 69 7.32 36.06 -22.00
N ASN A 70 7.59 36.68 -20.85
CA ASN A 70 7.90 35.97 -19.62
C ASN A 70 6.70 35.11 -19.24
N GLY A 71 6.70 33.85 -19.67
CA GLY A 71 5.74 32.86 -19.20
C GLY A 71 5.86 32.78 -17.68
N ARG A 72 4.72 32.66 -16.99
CA ARG A 72 4.70 32.50 -15.54
C ARG A 72 5.38 31.18 -15.18
N ASP A 73 6.53 31.25 -14.51
CA ASP A 73 7.19 30.10 -13.91
C ASP A 73 6.16 29.22 -13.20
N PHE A 74 6.16 27.91 -13.47
CA PHE A 74 5.27 27.00 -12.77
C PHE A 74 6.04 25.87 -12.09
N SER A 75 5.77 25.70 -10.80
CA SER A 75 6.19 24.57 -10.00
C SER A 75 5.02 23.60 -9.83
N ASN A 76 5.26 22.31 -10.05
CA ASN A 76 4.24 21.27 -9.94
C ASN A 76 4.75 20.12 -9.08
N PHE A 77 4.15 19.95 -7.91
CA PHE A 77 4.40 18.81 -7.04
C PHE A 77 3.24 17.81 -7.18
N ARG A 78 3.55 16.57 -7.55
CA ARG A 78 2.56 15.50 -7.70
C ARG A 78 3.03 14.24 -7.02
N PHE A 79 2.08 13.47 -6.51
CA PHE A 79 2.28 12.06 -6.20
C PHE A 79 1.75 11.24 -7.38
N PRO A 80 2.59 10.92 -8.37
CA PRO A 80 2.16 10.17 -9.56
C PRO A 80 1.57 8.80 -9.20
N GLY A 81 2.06 8.16 -8.13
CA GLY A 81 1.46 6.95 -7.63
C GLY A 81 2.07 6.45 -6.34
N VAL A 82 1.29 5.64 -5.64
CA VAL A 82 1.73 4.81 -4.52
C VAL A 82 1.55 3.37 -4.97
N ARG A 83 2.52 2.51 -4.71
CA ARG A 83 2.42 1.06 -4.97
C ARG A 83 2.51 0.32 -3.66
N THR A 84 1.56 -0.58 -3.42
CA THR A 84 1.55 -1.44 -2.24
C THR A 84 1.67 -2.87 -2.70
N PHE A 85 2.66 -3.57 -2.17
CA PHE A 85 2.86 -4.99 -2.34
C PHE A 85 2.39 -5.71 -1.10
N ILE A 86 1.52 -6.71 -1.28
CA ILE A 86 0.98 -7.52 -0.20
C ILE A 86 1.25 -8.99 -0.55
N HIS A 87 1.85 -9.73 0.35
CA HIS A 87 2.12 -11.16 0.13
C HIS A 87 2.15 -11.94 1.43
N GLY A 88 1.95 -13.24 1.31
CA GLY A 88 2.01 -14.16 2.43
C GLY A 88 1.25 -15.44 2.13
N HIS A 89 0.74 -16.07 3.19
CA HIS A 89 -0.02 -17.30 3.07
C HIS A 89 -1.14 -17.39 4.11
N ILE A 90 -2.13 -18.22 3.83
CA ILE A 90 -3.27 -18.54 4.70
C ILE A 90 -3.34 -20.08 4.75
N PHE A 91 -3.67 -20.68 5.90
CA PHE A 91 -3.71 -22.14 6.07
C PHE A 91 -2.35 -22.81 5.83
N ASP A 92 -1.33 -22.37 6.57
CA ASP A 92 0.06 -22.81 6.37
C ASP A 92 0.58 -22.40 4.98
N PRO A 93 1.83 -22.72 4.60
CA PRO A 93 2.35 -22.38 3.28
C PRO A 93 1.64 -23.05 2.08
N SER A 94 0.50 -23.72 2.30
CA SER A 94 -0.30 -24.42 1.29
C SER A 94 -1.05 -23.44 0.37
N PHE A 95 -1.62 -22.36 0.94
CA PHE A 95 -2.25 -21.32 0.15
C PHE A 95 -1.45 -20.01 0.21
N GLN A 96 -0.78 -19.70 -0.89
CA GLN A 96 0.08 -18.53 -1.02
C GLN A 96 -0.61 -17.46 -1.86
N TYR A 97 -0.46 -16.21 -1.46
CA TYR A 97 -1.01 -15.07 -2.20
C TYR A 97 0.02 -13.97 -2.39
N ARG A 98 -0.16 -13.23 -3.48
CA ARG A 98 0.63 -12.06 -3.83
C ARG A 98 -0.25 -11.06 -4.58
N LEU A 99 -0.23 -9.80 -4.14
CA LEU A 99 -1.07 -8.73 -4.66
C LEU A 99 -0.26 -7.43 -4.81
N TRP A 100 -0.33 -6.81 -5.98
CA TRP A 100 0.18 -5.47 -6.23
C TRP A 100 -0.98 -4.50 -6.43
N LEU A 101 -1.05 -3.50 -5.56
CA LEU A 101 -2.02 -2.41 -5.62
C LEU A 101 -1.35 -1.13 -6.05
N VAL A 102 -2.00 -0.37 -6.94
CA VAL A 102 -1.56 0.96 -7.34
C VAL A 102 -2.63 1.98 -7.01
N TRP A 103 -2.20 2.98 -6.26
CA TRP A 103 -2.98 4.16 -5.91
C TRP A 103 -2.47 5.33 -6.73
N SER A 104 -3.36 6.16 -7.23
CA SER A 104 -2.99 7.43 -7.85
C SER A 104 -3.99 8.49 -7.42
N TRP A 105 -3.56 9.75 -7.28
CA TRP A 105 -4.50 10.81 -6.88
C TRP A 105 -5.59 11.08 -7.91
N ALA A 106 -5.36 10.74 -9.17
CA ALA A 106 -6.26 11.05 -10.28
C ALA A 106 -7.19 9.88 -10.67
N ALA A 107 -7.02 8.70 -10.10
CA ALA A 107 -7.80 7.52 -10.45
C ALA A 107 -8.07 6.63 -9.24
N ALA A 108 -9.13 5.82 -9.33
CA ALA A 108 -9.43 4.82 -8.31
C ALA A 108 -8.25 3.85 -8.11
N PRO A 109 -8.10 3.26 -6.90
CA PRO A 109 -7.13 2.20 -6.67
C PRO A 109 -7.37 1.06 -7.65
N ARG A 110 -6.29 0.48 -8.17
CA ARG A 110 -6.36 -0.66 -9.09
C ARG A 110 -5.42 -1.77 -8.68
N ILE A 111 -5.76 -2.99 -9.09
CA ILE A 111 -4.90 -4.16 -8.99
C ILE A 111 -3.99 -4.17 -10.21
N GLU A 112 -2.67 -4.19 -9.99
CA GLU A 112 -1.66 -4.33 -11.05
C GLU A 112 -1.32 -5.81 -11.30
N ASP A 113 -1.21 -6.61 -10.25
CA ASP A 113 -1.00 -8.06 -10.32
C ASP A 113 -1.68 -8.74 -9.13
N ALA A 114 -2.25 -9.91 -9.35
CA ALA A 114 -2.85 -10.75 -8.32
C ALA A 114 -2.57 -12.21 -8.65
N TYR A 115 -1.90 -12.89 -7.73
CA TYR A 115 -1.50 -14.27 -7.87
C TYR A 115 -1.88 -15.05 -6.61
N PHE A 116 -2.52 -16.19 -6.83
CA PHE A 116 -2.95 -17.11 -5.78
C PHE A 116 -2.55 -18.51 -6.18
N ARG A 117 -2.01 -19.26 -5.23
CA ARG A 117 -1.58 -20.65 -5.44
C ARG A 117 -2.05 -21.51 -4.29
N TRP A 118 -2.68 -22.62 -4.63
CA TRP A 118 -2.89 -23.76 -3.75
C TRP A 118 -1.83 -24.82 -4.09
N ALA A 119 -1.06 -25.29 -3.12
CA ALA A 119 0.04 -26.25 -3.28
C ALA A 119 -0.14 -27.46 -2.37
#